data_AF-A0A849MK18-F1
#
_entry.id   AF-A0A849MK18-F1
#
_cell.length_a   1.000
_cell.length_b   1.000
_cell.length_c   1.000
_cell.angle_alpha   90.00
_cell.angle_beta   90.00
_cell.angle_gamma   90.00
#
_symmetry.space_group_name_H-M   'P 1'
#
loop_
_entity.id
_entity.type
_entity.pdbx_description
1 polymer ?
#
loop_
_entity_poly.entity_id
_entity_poly.type
_entity_poly.pdbx_seq_one_letter_code
_entity_poly.pdbx_strand_id
1 'polypeptide(L)'
;MAEDSNGSIVMGMFWMFIISLLLFWLPGIGSLIAGIVGGKRAGGILAGILAALLPGIVVAIALFFAGTMLTTLPVIGAVLAGSGLLLYVFYIPPLLIGALIGGLLA
;
A
#
# COMPACT_ATOMS: atom_id res chain seq x y z
N MET A 1 -21.79 3.78 -20.05
CA MET A 1 -21.78 2.66 -19.07
C MET A 1 -20.47 2.81 -18.30
N ALA A 2 -20.39 3.21 -17.04
CA ALA A 2 -21.37 3.48 -15.98
C ALA A 2 -20.76 4.53 -15.04
N GLU A 3 -21.63 5.33 -14.40
CA GLU A 3 -21.46 6.19 -13.22
C GLU A 3 -20.07 6.77 -12.85
N ASP A 4 -20.02 8.09 -12.73
CA ASP A 4 -19.02 8.87 -11.98
C ASP A 4 -18.99 8.49 -10.48
N SER A 5 -18.49 7.31 -10.13
CA SER A 5 -18.14 7.02 -8.74
C SER A 5 -16.86 7.80 -8.41
N ASN A 6 -16.96 8.71 -7.44
CA ASN A 6 -15.91 9.64 -6.99
C ASN A 6 -14.74 8.93 -6.27
N GLY A 7 -14.30 7.77 -6.78
CA GLY A 7 -13.18 7.01 -6.26
C GLY A 7 -11.87 7.44 -6.88
N SER A 8 -10.85 7.68 -6.06
CA SER A 8 -9.50 8.03 -6.53
C SER A 8 -8.50 7.01 -6.01
N ILE A 9 -7.77 6.36 -6.91
CA ILE A 9 -6.69 5.41 -6.58
C ILE A 9 -5.65 6.09 -5.68
N VAL A 10 -5.33 7.35 -5.96
CA VAL A 10 -4.39 8.16 -5.17
C VAL A 10 -4.92 8.39 -3.77
N MET A 11 -6.22 8.69 -3.64
CA MET A 11 -6.85 8.88 -2.32
C MET A 11 -6.94 7.58 -1.53
N GLY A 12 -7.22 6.45 -2.20
CA GLY A 12 -7.20 5.12 -1.61
C GLY A 12 -5.81 4.74 -1.07
N MET A 13 -4.77 4.95 -1.88
CA MET A 13 -3.37 4.76 -1.49
C MET A 13 -3.01 5.61 -0.27
N PHE A 14 -3.40 6.89 -0.29
CA PHE A 14 -3.10 7.83 0.80
C PHE A 14 -3.74 7.38 2.12
N TRP A 15 -5.01 6.96 2.09
CA TRP A 15 -5.69 6.39 3.27
C TRP A 15 -5.07 5.07 3.74
N MET A 16 -4.70 4.18 2.82
CA MET A 16 -4.00 2.94 3.16
C MET A 16 -2.67 3.22 3.87
N PHE A 17 -1.90 4.19 3.39
CA PHE A 17 -0.63 4.58 3.98
C PHE A 17 -0.81 5.17 5.38
N ILE A 18 -1.72 6.14 5.54
CA ILE A 18 -1.99 6.77 6.84
C ILE A 18 -2.50 5.75 7.86
N ILE A 19 -3.46 4.91 7.49
CA ILE A 19 -4.03 3.93 8.43
C ILE A 19 -3.00 2.86 8.78
N SER A 20 -2.18 2.43 7.81
CA SER A 20 -1.10 1.48 8.09
C SER A 20 -0.05 2.08 9.03
N LEU A 21 0.26 3.38 8.91
CA LEU A 21 1.11 4.10 9.87
C LEU A 21 0.44 4.28 11.24
N LEU A 22 -0.88 4.44 11.30
CA LEU A 22 -1.60 4.59 12.56
C LEU A 22 -1.76 3.25 13.29
N LEU A 23 -1.95 2.16 12.53
CA LEU A 23 -2.19 0.81 13.00
C LEU A 23 -0.99 -0.11 12.81
N PHE A 24 0.23 0.43 12.66
CA PHE A 24 1.45 -0.36 12.47
C PHE A 24 1.73 -1.30 13.65
N TRP A 25 1.17 -0.99 14.82
CA TRP A 25 1.27 -1.77 16.05
C TRP A 25 0.41 -3.04 16.05
N LEU A 26 -0.55 -3.16 15.12
CA LEU A 26 -1.44 -4.32 14.96
C LEU A 26 -1.17 -5.01 13.61
N PRO A 27 -0.17 -5.91 13.53
CA PRO A 27 0.12 -6.63 12.30
C PRO A 27 -1.09 -7.45 11.83
N GLY A 28 -1.36 -7.41 10.52
CA GLY A 28 -2.48 -8.11 9.90
C GLY A 28 -3.83 -7.39 10.03
N ILE A 29 -4.26 -7.07 11.25
CA ILE A 29 -5.54 -6.37 11.46
C ILE A 29 -5.46 -4.92 10.97
N GLY A 30 -4.36 -4.22 11.27
CA GLY A 30 -4.14 -2.86 10.82
C GLY A 30 -4.12 -2.74 9.29
N SER A 31 -3.46 -3.69 8.61
CA SER A 31 -3.45 -3.75 7.15
C SER A 31 -4.80 -4.12 6.56
N LEU A 32 -5.55 -5.05 7.18
CA LEU A 32 -6.91 -5.36 6.73
C LEU A 32 -7.81 -4.10 6.76
N ILE A 33 -7.80 -3.36 7.87
CA ILE A 33 -8.61 -2.13 8.03
C ILE A 33 -8.16 -1.06 7.04
N ALA A 34 -6.84 -0.86 6.89
CA ALA A 34 -6.29 0.05 5.89
C ALA A 34 -6.75 -0.31 4.48
N GLY A 35 -6.76 -1.61 4.16
CA GLY A 35 -7.26 -2.17 2.92
C GLY A 35 -8.74 -1.85 2.71
N ILE A 36 -9.61 -2.12 3.69
CA ILE A 36 -11.06 -1.87 3.58
C ILE A 36 -11.35 -0.39 3.31
N VAL A 37 -10.73 0.51 4.06
CA VAL A 37 -10.97 1.94 3.90
C VAL A 37 -10.40 2.45 2.57
N GLY A 38 -9.17 2.08 2.22
CA GLY A 38 -8.57 2.51 0.96
C GLY A 38 -9.25 1.93 -0.27
N GLY A 39 -9.70 0.67 -0.21
CA GLY A 39 -10.45 0.01 -1.28
C GLY A 39 -11.78 0.69 -1.54
N LYS A 40 -12.50 1.07 -0.47
CA LYS A 40 -13.74 1.84 -0.59
C LYS A 40 -13.49 3.22 -1.20
N ARG A 41 -12.40 3.90 -0.80
CA ARG A 41 -12.01 5.21 -1.33
C ARG A 41 -11.48 5.15 -2.77
N ALA A 42 -11.01 3.99 -3.22
CA ALA A 42 -10.55 3.78 -4.59
C ALA A 42 -11.70 3.62 -5.59
N GLY A 43 -12.93 3.34 -5.15
CA GLY A 43 -14.11 3.31 -6.02
C GLY A 43 -14.34 2.00 -6.79
N GLY A 44 -13.65 0.92 -6.41
CA GLY A 44 -13.86 -0.39 -7.03
C GLY A 44 -12.78 -1.41 -6.67
N ILE A 45 -13.02 -2.67 -7.04
CA ILE A 45 -12.14 -3.82 -6.72
C ILE A 45 -10.75 -3.66 -7.34
N LEU A 46 -10.67 -3.48 -8.66
CA LEU A 46 -9.40 -3.32 -9.38
C LEU A 46 -8.66 -2.05 -8.95
N ALA A 47 -9.40 -0.95 -8.76
CA ALA A 47 -8.84 0.29 -8.25
C ALA A 47 -8.28 0.14 -6.83
N GLY A 48 -8.97 -0.61 -5.95
CA GLY A 48 -8.54 -0.91 -4.59
C GLY A 48 -7.28 -1.79 -4.54
N ILE A 49 -7.19 -2.82 -5.39
CA ILE A 49 -6.00 -3.66 -5.50
C ILE A 49 -4.79 -2.83 -5.96
N LEU A 50 -4.97 -2.00 -7.00
CA LEU A 50 -3.92 -1.10 -7.49
C LEU A 50 -3.50 -0.12 -6.38
N ALA A 51 -4.46 0.50 -5.70
CA ALA A 51 -4.21 1.40 -4.58
C ALA A 51 -3.47 0.72 -3.42
N ALA A 52 -3.68 -0.58 -3.20
CA ALA A 52 -3.00 -1.34 -2.15
C ALA A 52 -1.53 -1.66 -2.47
N LEU A 53 -1.16 -1.78 -3.75
CA LEU A 53 0.23 -2.02 -4.16
C LEU A 53 1.08 -0.75 -4.16
N LEU A 54 0.49 0.39 -4.55
CA LEU A 54 1.22 1.65 -4.70
C LEU A 54 2.06 2.06 -3.47
N PRO A 55 1.57 2.00 -2.21
CA PRO A 55 2.33 2.41 -1.03
C PRO A 55 3.63 1.61 -0.88
N GLY A 56 3.60 0.31 -1.18
CA GLY A 56 4.77 -0.55 -1.12
C GLY A 56 5.83 -0.17 -2.15
N ILE A 57 5.41 0.17 -3.36
CA ILE A 57 6.30 0.65 -4.43
C ILE A 57 6.93 1.99 -4.03
N VAL A 58 6.14 2.92 -3.48
CA VAL A 58 6.65 4.22 -3.02
C VAL A 58 7.69 4.05 -1.93
N VAL A 59 7.44 3.19 -0.94
CA VAL A 59 8.40 2.89 0.13
C VAL A 59 9.66 2.23 -0.42
N ALA A 60 9.55 1.26 -1.34
CA ALA A 60 10.69 0.59 -1.94
C ALA A 60 11.59 1.56 -2.72
N ILE A 61 10.99 2.46 -3.51
CA ILE A 61 11.72 3.52 -4.23
C ILE A 61 12.41 4.45 -3.22
N ALA A 62 11.69 4.89 -2.18
CA ALA A 62 12.25 5.76 -1.16
C ALA A 62 13.46 5.12 -0.45
N LEU A 63 13.36 3.83 -0.09
CA LEU A 63 14.46 3.07 0.53
C LEU A 63 15.64 2.88 -0.41
N PHE A 64 15.40 2.64 -1.71
CA PHE A 64 16.46 2.53 -2.70
C PHE A 64 17.28 3.82 -2.80
N PHE A 65 16.59 4.96 -2.98
CA PHE A 65 17.26 6.26 -3.09
C PHE A 65 17.93 6.66 -1.78
N ALA A 66 17.25 6.49 -0.63
CA ALA A 66 17.83 6.79 0.67
C ALA A 66 19.09 5.95 0.93
N GLY A 67 19.02 4.63 0.71
CA GLY A 67 20.16 3.73 0.87
C GLY A 67 21.33 4.07 -0.05
N THR A 68 21.04 4.35 -1.32
CA THR A 68 22.06 4.71 -2.31
C THR A 68 22.70 6.06 -1.98
N MET A 69 21.92 7.06 -1.60
CA MET A 69 22.43 8.40 -1.26
C MET A 69 23.25 8.40 0.03
N LEU A 70 22.82 7.67 1.06
CA LEU A 70 23.53 7.61 2.34
C LEU A 70 24.83 6.81 2.27
N THR A 71 24.88 5.77 1.44
CA THR A 71 26.04 4.86 1.38
C THR A 71 26.90 5.03 0.13
N THR A 72 26.45 5.84 -0.84
CA THR A 72 27.04 6.01 -2.18
C THR A 72 27.12 4.73 -3.03
N LEU A 73 26.54 3.63 -2.54
CA LEU A 73 26.60 2.31 -3.16
C LEU A 73 25.19 1.86 -3.60
N PRO A 74 24.89 1.81 -4.91
CA PRO A 74 23.57 1.40 -5.41
C PRO A 74 23.14 -0.01 -4.98
N VAL A 75 24.11 -0.91 -4.77
CA VAL A 75 23.85 -2.28 -4.29
C VAL A 75 23.22 -2.25 -2.89
N ILE A 76 23.66 -1.36 -2.00
CA ILE A 76 23.10 -1.25 -0.65
C ILE A 76 21.67 -0.71 -0.72
N GLY A 77 21.42 0.28 -1.58
CA GLY A 77 20.07 0.76 -1.86
C GLY A 77 19.14 -0.35 -2.34
N ALA A 78 19.61 -1.18 -3.27
CA ALA A 78 18.85 -2.32 -3.79
C ALA A 78 18.55 -3.37 -2.70
N VAL A 79 19.51 -3.67 -1.83
CA VAL A 79 19.32 -4.61 -0.71
C VAL A 79 18.31 -4.07 0.31
N LEU A 80 18.36 -2.78 0.64
CA LEU A 80 17.41 -2.15 1.56
C LEU A 80 15.99 -2.09 0.99
N ALA A 81 15.84 -1.77 -0.30
CA ALA A 81 14.55 -1.81 -0.97
C ALA A 81 13.99 -3.24 -1.04
N GLY A 82 14.84 -4.23 -1.37
CA GLY A 82 14.46 -5.64 -1.43
C GLY A 82 14.08 -6.22 -0.06
N SER A 83 14.81 -5.88 1.00
CA SER A 83 14.49 -6.32 2.36
C SER A 83 13.23 -5.67 2.91
N GLY A 84 12.98 -4.40 2.57
CA GLY A 84 11.71 -3.72 2.85
C GLY A 84 10.51 -4.40 2.17
N LEU A 85 10.69 -4.90 0.95
CA LEU A 85 9.65 -5.65 0.22
C LEU A 85 9.37 -7.04 0.82
N LEU A 86 10.37 -7.70 1.42
CA LEU A 86 10.17 -8.98 2.10
C LEU A 86 9.23 -8.88 3.31
N LEU A 87 9.31 -7.78 4.08
CA LEU A 87 8.35 -7.50 5.15
C LEU A 87 6.95 -7.25 4.59
N TYR A 88 6.88 -6.66 3.39
CA TYR A 88 5.65 -6.40 2.67
C TYR A 88 4.93 -7.69 2.25
N VAL A 89 5.63 -8.80 1.99
CA VAL A 89 5.01 -10.11 1.65
C VAL A 89 4.09 -10.62 2.76
N PHE A 90 4.41 -10.37 4.03
CA PHE A 90 3.55 -10.76 5.15
C PHE A 90 2.41 -9.76 5.40
N TYR A 91 2.59 -8.51 4.97
CA TYR A 91 1.63 -7.42 5.20
C TYR A 91 0.62 -7.24 4.06
N ILE A 92 0.99 -7.64 2.84
CA ILE A 92 0.21 -7.54 1.60
C ILE A 92 -1.07 -8.38 1.62
N PRO A 93 -1.08 -9.68 2.03
CA PRO A 93 -2.29 -10.49 1.90
C PRO A 93 -3.48 -9.93 2.69
N PRO A 94 -3.34 -9.52 3.96
CA PRO A 94 -4.43 -8.87 4.68
C PRO A 94 -4.83 -7.53 4.05
N LEU A 95 -3.87 -6.72 3.57
CA LEU A 95 -4.13 -5.45 2.90
C LEU A 95 -4.96 -5.65 1.61
N LEU A 96 -4.61 -6.66 0.81
CA LEU A 96 -5.31 -7.02 -0.41
C LEU A 96 -6.72 -7.56 -0.14
N ILE A 97 -6.87 -8.45 0.84
CA ILE A 97 -8.19 -8.94 1.27
C ILE A 97 -9.07 -7.78 1.71
N GLY A 98 -8.51 -6.87 2.52
CA GLY A 98 -9.19 -5.64 2.92
C GLY A 98 -9.57 -4.78 1.72
N ALA A 99 -8.66 -4.58 0.76
CA ALA A 99 -8.90 -3.78 -0.44
C ALA A 99 -10.00 -4.36 -1.33
N LEU A 100 -10.06 -5.69 -1.46
CA LEU A 100 -11.15 -6.39 -2.16
C LEU A 100 -12.50 -6.12 -1.49
N ILE A 101 -12.58 -6.29 -0.17
CA ILE A 101 -13.80 -6.03 0.60
C ILE A 101 -14.20 -4.55 0.48
N GLY A 102 -13.23 -3.64 0.65
CA GLY A 102 -13.42 -2.21 0.50
C GLY A 102 -13.95 -1.83 -0.88
N GLY A 103 -13.33 -2.37 -1.93
CA GLY A 103 -13.71 -2.12 -3.31
C GLY A 103 -15.05 -2.72 -3.73
N LEU A 104 -15.51 -3.79 -3.05
CA LEU A 104 -16.88 -4.32 -3.20
C LEU A 104 -17.94 -3.45 -2.51
N LEU A 105 -17.54 -2.69 -1.49
CA LEU A 105 -18.41 -1.79 -0.72
C LEU A 105 -18.41 -0.35 -1.26
N ALA A 106 -17.76 -0.11 -2.40
CA ALA A 106 -17.50 1.20 -3.00
C ALA A 106 -18.62 1.65 -3.94
#